data_AF-B7UDD7-F1
#
_entry.id   AF-B7UDD7-F1
#
_cell.length_a   1.000
_cell.length_b   1.000
_cell.length_c   1.000
_cell.angle_alpha   90.00
_cell.angle_beta   90.00
_cell.angle_gamma   90.00
#
_symmetry.space_group_name_H-M   'P 1'
#
loop_
_entity.id
_entity.type
_entity.pdbx_description
1 polymer ?
#
loop_
_entity_poly.entity_id
_entity_poly.type
_entity_poly.pdbx_seq_one_letter_code
_entity_poly.pdbx_strand_id
1 'polypeptide(L)' 'MRVRRKPNPNRNHPLHCPYCASELLFPDEETEFAWSCQDCLRVFSVQFHGQDDPPVKPEPARSSHEALANSLKRKGHEL' A
#
# COMPACT_ATOMS: atom_id res chain seq x y z
N MET A 1 -0.82 7.17 11.86
CA MET A 1 0.23 6.30 12.43
C MET A 1 1.03 5.78 11.28
N ARG A 2 2.36 5.99 11.28
CA ARG A 2 3.26 5.36 10.31
C ARG A 2 3.06 3.86 10.39
N VAL A 3 2.55 3.25 9.31
CA VAL A 3 2.42 1.81 9.21
C VAL A 3 3.66 1.30 8.53
N ARG A 4 4.62 0.84 9.34
CA ARG A 4 5.80 0.12 8.87
C ARG A 4 5.52 -1.37 8.97
N ARG A 5 5.88 -2.12 7.92
CA ARG A 5 5.81 -3.59 7.90
C ARG A 5 7.18 -4.12 7.48
N LYS A 6 7.47 -5.37 7.83
CA LYS A 6 8.66 -6.05 7.29
C LYS A 6 8.60 -5.97 5.75
N PRO A 7 9.69 -5.59 5.06
CA PRO A 7 9.74 -5.63 3.61
C PRO A 7 9.30 -6.99 3.08
N ASN A 8 8.47 -6.98 2.03
CA ASN A 8 7.98 -8.18 1.38
C ASN A 8 8.09 -7.97 -0.14
N PRO A 9 8.89 -8.78 -0.86
CA PRO A 9 9.10 -8.60 -2.28
C PRO A 9 7.82 -8.76 -3.11
N ASN A 10 6.87 -9.57 -2.65
CA ASN A 10 5.58 -9.79 -3.31
C ASN A 10 4.59 -8.61 -3.18
N ARG A 11 4.96 -7.52 -2.49
CA ARG A 11 4.13 -6.32 -2.36
C ARG A 11 4.56 -5.17 -3.28
N ASN A 12 5.60 -5.36 -4.08
CA ASN A 12 6.30 -4.27 -4.77
C ASN A 12 6.45 -4.50 -6.27
N HIS A 13 5.37 -4.88 -6.96
CA HIS A 13 5.42 -4.97 -8.42
C HIS A 13 5.45 -3.54 -9.02
N PRO A 14 6.51 -3.15 -9.76
CA PRO A 14 6.48 -1.94 -10.56
C PRO A 14 5.58 -2.15 -11.78
N LEU A 15 4.78 -1.14 -12.11
CA LEU A 15 3.97 -1.15 -13.33
C LEU A 15 4.76 -0.63 -14.54
N HIS A 16 5.73 0.26 -14.32
CA HIS A 16 6.51 0.89 -15.37
C HIS A 16 7.99 0.96 -14.98
N CYS A 17 8.88 0.74 -15.95
CA CYS A 17 10.30 0.96 -15.80
C CYS A 17 10.55 2.44 -15.46
N PRO A 18 11.28 2.77 -14.39
CA PRO A 18 11.56 4.16 -14.03
C PRO A 18 12.47 4.89 -15.05
N TYR A 19 13.08 4.15 -15.99
CA TYR A 19 14.02 4.69 -16.97
C TYR A 19 13.42 4.86 -18.37
N CYS A 20 12.56 3.95 -18.83
CA CYS A 20 12.02 3.97 -20.19
C CYS A 20 10.50 3.87 -20.28
N ALA A 21 9.80 3.83 -19.14
CA ALA A 21 8.35 3.67 -19.03
C ALA A 21 7.76 2.37 -19.63
N SER A 22 8.60 1.39 -20.01
CA SER A 22 8.14 0.07 -20.43
C SER A 22 7.44 -0.69 -19.31
N GLU A 23 6.43 -1.48 -19.68
CA GLU A 23 5.74 -2.43 -18.78
C GLU A 23 6.34 -3.84 -18.83
N LEU A 24 7.31 -4.10 -19.71
CA LEU A 24 7.93 -5.42 -19.89
C LEU A 24 9.01 -5.67 -18.82
N LEU A 25 8.54 -5.94 -17.60
CA LEU A 25 9.32 -6.07 -16.37
C LEU A 25 9.22 -7.49 -15.81
N PHE A 26 10.35 -8.05 -15.40
CA PHE A 26 10.43 -9.38 -14.77
C PHE A 26 11.25 -9.33 -13.47
N PRO A 27 10.98 -10.21 -12.49
CA PRO A 27 11.87 -10.37 -11.35
C PRO A 27 13.30 -10.72 -11.79
N ASP A 28 14.29 -10.29 -11.02
CA ASP A 28 15.71 -10.51 -11.27
C ASP A 28 16.39 -11.13 -10.04
N GLU A 29 17.50 -11.85 -10.24
CA GLU A 29 18.16 -12.63 -9.19
C GLU A 29 19.06 -11.79 -8.26
N GLU A 30 19.37 -10.55 -8.65
CA GLU A 30 20.34 -9.72 -7.93
C GLU A 30 19.93 -9.43 -6.47
N THR A 31 18.63 -9.32 -6.23
CA THR A 31 18.03 -9.27 -4.88
C THR A 31 16.59 -9.79 -4.92
N GLU A 32 16.01 -10.14 -3.77
CA GLU A 32 14.58 -10.47 -3.68
C GLU A 32 13.64 -9.32 -4.15
N PHE A 33 14.16 -8.09 -4.24
CA PHE A 33 13.42 -6.89 -4.67
C PHE A 33 13.77 -6.43 -6.10
N ALA A 34 14.63 -7.16 -6.82
CA ALA A 34 15.16 -6.73 -8.11
C ALA A 34 14.19 -7.04 -9.27
N TRP A 35 14.23 -6.17 -10.27
CA TRP A 35 13.44 -6.21 -11.49
C TRP A 35 14.31 -5.87 -12.70
N SER A 36 14.18 -6.65 -13.75
CA SER A 36 14.81 -6.44 -15.05
C SER A 36 13.80 -5.88 -16.06
N CYS A 37 14.18 -4.81 -16.76
CA CYS A 37 13.43 -4.29 -17.89
C CYS A 37 13.98 -4.85 -19.20
N GLN A 38 13.13 -5.50 -19.99
CA GLN A 38 13.56 -6.16 -21.23
C GLN A 38 13.77 -5.18 -22.40
N ASP A 39 13.17 -4.00 -22.35
CA ASP A 39 13.33 -3.01 -23.43
C ASP A 39 14.60 -2.17 -23.30
N CYS A 40 14.97 -1.78 -22.07
CA CYS A 40 16.14 -0.93 -21.83
C CYS A 40 17.29 -1.62 -21.11
N LEU A 41 17.16 -2.93 -20.84
CA LEU A 41 18.18 -3.81 -20.26
C LEU A 41 18.76 -3.35 -18.91
N ARG A 42 17.99 -2.60 -18.13
CA ARG A 42 18.40 -2.15 -16.79
C ARG A 42 17.77 -3.02 -15.72
N VAL A 43 18.55 -3.32 -14.68
CA VAL A 43 18.11 -3.97 -13.45
C VAL A 43 18.01 -2.92 -12.34
N PHE A 44 16.93 -2.94 -11.56
CA PHE A 44 16.68 -2.01 -10.45
C PHE A 44 15.89 -2.70 -9.33
N SER A 45 15.98 -2.20 -8.11
CA SER A 45 15.22 -2.75 -6.97
C SER A 45 14.07 -1.85 -6.54
N VAL A 46 12.94 -2.44 -6.13
CA VAL A 46 11.77 -1.71 -5.61
C VAL A 46 11.40 -2.19 -4.20
N GLN A 47 11.37 -1.26 -3.25
CA GLN A 47 11.04 -1.57 -1.85
C GLN A 47 9.92 -0.67 -1.31
N PHE A 48 8.81 -1.27 -0.87
CA PHE A 48 7.77 -0.60 -0.11
C PHE A 48 8.13 -0.55 1.38
N HIS A 49 8.41 0.65 1.87
CA HIS A 49 8.76 0.89 3.28
C HIS A 49 7.54 1.06 4.19
N GLY A 50 6.32 1.13 3.62
CA GLY A 50 5.08 1.34 4.36
C GLY A 50 4.42 2.68 4.05
N GLN A 51 3.43 3.04 4.86
CA GLN A 51 2.66 4.28 4.72
C GLN A 51 3.08 5.29 5.79
N ASP A 52 3.24 6.55 5.41
CA ASP A 52 3.49 7.66 6.33
C ASP A 52 2.23 8.19 7.01
N ASP A 53 2.44 9.02 8.02
CA ASP A 53 1.35 9.74 8.66
C ASP A 53 0.71 10.72 7.67
N PRO A 54 -0.63 10.78 7.59
CA PRO A 54 -1.28 11.83 6.84
C PRO A 54 -1.00 13.20 7.50
N PRO A 55 -0.96 14.30 6.73
CA PRO A 55 -0.71 15.64 7.28
C PRO A 55 -1.79 16.06 8.28
N VAL A 56 -3.03 15.62 8.06
CA VAL A 56 -4.14 15.78 9.00
C VAL A 56 -4.62 14.39 9.39
N LYS A 57 -4.59 14.09 10.69
CA LYS A 57 -5.09 12.82 11.21
C LYS A 57 -6.63 12.86 11.15
N PRO A 58 -7.30 11.90 10.48
CA PRO A 58 -8.75 11.82 10.52
C PRO A 58 -9.21 11.53 11.95
N GLU A 59 -10.42 11.98 12.29
CA GLU A 59 -11.07 11.56 13.52
C GLU A 59 -11.15 10.03 13.58
N PRO A 60 -10.95 9.42 14.76
CA PRO A 60 -11.03 7.98 14.90
C PRO A 60 -12.38 7.48 14.42
N ALA A 61 -12.37 6.37 13.67
CA ALA A 61 -13.61 5.71 13.29
C ALA A 61 -14.37 5.28 14.56
N ARG A 62 -15.68 5.49 14.57
CA ARG A 62 -16.56 5.00 15.63
C ARG A 62 -16.45 3.48 15.71
N SER A 63 -16.52 2.93 16.91
CA SER A 63 -16.62 1.48 17.09
C SER A 63 -17.90 0.95 16.44
N SER A 64 -17.93 -0.34 16.10
CA SER A 64 -19.14 -0.99 15.57
C SER A 64 -20.33 -0.83 16.50
N HIS A 65 -20.10 -0.89 17.82
CA HIS A 65 -21.13 -0.70 18.83
C HIS A 65 -21.68 0.74 18.83
N GLU A 66 -20.82 1.76 18.83
CA GLU A 66 -21.27 3.17 18.76
C GLU A 66 -21.94 3.49 17.42
N ALA A 67 -21.44 2.93 16.32
CA ALA A 67 -22.05 3.10 15.00
C ALA A 67 -23.47 2.52 14.99
N LEU A 68 -23.67 1.34 15.59
CA LEU A 68 -24.97 0.71 15.75
C LEU A 68 -25.90 1.53 16.66
N ALA A 69 -25.40 1.98 17.81
CA ALA A 69 -26.12 2.83 18.75
C ALA A 69 -26.69 4.07 18.08
N ASN A 70 -25.84 4.78 17.35
CA ASN A 70 -26.22 5.98 16.63
C ASN A 70 -27.25 5.68 15.52
N SER A 71 -27.14 4.53 14.87
CA SER A 71 -28.09 4.10 13.84
C SER A 71 -29.46 3.80 14.43
N LEU A 72 -29.53 3.06 15.54
CA LEU A 72 -30.77 2.72 16.23
C LEU A 72 -31.44 3.95 16.81
N LYS A 73 -30.67 4.82 17.49
CA LYS A 73 -31.17 6.10 18.01
C LYS A 73 -31.77 6.97 16.90
N ARG A 74 -31.12 7.06 15.73
CA ARG A 74 -31.65 7.80 14.57
C ARG A 74 -32.97 7.23 14.06
N LYS A 75 -33.18 5.92 14.22
CA LYS A 75 -34.42 5.22 13.84
C LYS A 75 -35.49 5.20 14.95
N GLY A 76 -35.22 5.81 16.10
CA GLY A 76 -36.14 5.81 17.24
C GLY A 76 -36.13 4.54 18.08
N HIS A 77 -35.06 3.74 18.01
CA HIS A 77 -34.87 2.55 18.83
C HIS A 77 -33.81 2.82 19.91
N GLU A 78 -33.97 2.20 21.09
CA GLU A 78 -32.95 2.16 22.15
C GLU A 78 -32.10 0.89 22.04
N LEU A 79 -30.84 0.99 22.50
CA LEU A 79 -29.89 -0.13 22.56
C LEU A 79 -29.89 -0.77 23.95
#